data_AF-A0A963LUW0-F1
#
_entry.id   AF-A0A963LUW0-F1
#
_cell.length_a   1.000
_cell.length_b   1.000
_cell.length_c   1.000
_cell.angle_alpha   90.00
_cell.angle_beta   90.00
_cell.angle_gamma   90.00
#
_symmetry.space_group_name_H-M   'P 1'
#
loop_
_entity.id
_entity.type
_entity.pdbx_description
1 polymer ?
#
loop_
_entity_poly.entity_id
_entity_poly.type
_entity_poly.pdbx_seq_one_letter_code
_entity_poly.pdbx_strand_id
1 'polypeptide(L)'
;KNLLRIDNGNALTNGVASKFSAFAKGLLATDGLFSSKDASLKRSLERNADDQARLNDKVARVEAALNRRYSALDVQLSSLNALNAYVTQQVTLWNQSSSSK
;
A
#
# COMPACT_ATOMS: atom_id res chain seq x y z
N LYS A 1 3.39 51.91 -31.23
CA LYS A 1 3.41 51.05 -30.01
C LYS A 1 1.98 50.55 -29.73
N ASN A 2 1.56 49.44 -30.33
CA ASN A 2 0.22 48.83 -30.11
C ASN A 2 0.29 47.38 -29.60
N LEU A 3 1.49 46.86 -29.33
CA LEU A 3 1.74 45.46 -28.97
C LEU A 3 1.26 45.06 -27.56
N LEU A 4 0.84 46.03 -26.75
CA LEU A 4 0.41 45.85 -25.35
C LEU A 4 -1.07 46.21 -25.11
N ARG A 5 -1.82 46.60 -26.16
CA ARG A 5 -3.26 46.88 -26.03
C ARG A 5 -4.08 45.61 -26.21
N ILE A 6 -5.11 45.44 -25.37
CA ILE A 6 -5.98 44.25 -25.33
C ILE A 6 -6.89 44.17 -26.56
N ASP A 7 -7.30 45.33 -27.09
CA ASP A 7 -8.06 45.44 -28.33
C ASP A 7 -7.56 46.66 -29.13
N ASN A 8 -7.15 46.44 -30.37
CA ASN A 8 -6.74 47.51 -31.29
C ASN A 8 -7.57 47.56 -32.58
N GLY A 9 -8.74 46.90 -32.60
CA GLY A 9 -9.66 46.93 -33.75
C GLY A 9 -9.26 46.03 -34.92
N ASN A 10 -8.20 45.22 -34.79
CA ASN A 10 -7.83 44.17 -35.74
C ASN A 10 -7.37 42.92 -34.97
N ALA A 11 -8.13 41.82 -35.13
CA ALA A 11 -7.95 40.58 -34.38
C ALA A 11 -6.57 39.93 -34.58
N LEU A 12 -5.90 40.19 -35.71
CA LEU A 12 -4.55 39.69 -36.00
C LEU A 12 -3.45 40.54 -35.35
N THR A 13 -3.75 41.78 -34.95
CA THR A 13 -2.82 42.71 -34.28
C THR A 13 -3.09 42.89 -32.79
N ASN A 14 -4.10 42.21 -32.24
CA ASN A 14 -4.32 42.14 -30.79
C ASN A 14 -3.05 41.59 -30.12
N GLY A 15 -2.44 42.43 -29.28
CA GLY A 15 -1.07 42.26 -28.83
C GLY A 15 -0.85 41.07 -27.90
N VAL A 16 0.42 40.83 -27.54
CA VAL A 16 0.85 39.79 -26.57
C VAL A 16 0.05 39.87 -25.25
N ALA A 17 -0.38 41.07 -24.86
CA ALA A 17 -1.25 41.31 -23.70
C ALA A 17 -2.61 40.58 -23.78
N SER A 18 -3.23 40.51 -24.97
CA SER A 18 -4.51 39.81 -25.16
C SER A 18 -4.34 38.29 -25.06
N LYS A 19 -3.25 37.75 -25.62
CA LYS A 19 -2.87 36.34 -25.48
C LYS A 19 -2.56 35.97 -24.01
N PHE A 20 -1.84 36.84 -23.29
CA PHE A 20 -1.56 36.65 -21.87
C PHE A 20 -2.85 36.69 -21.02
N SER A 21 -3.78 37.61 -21.33
CA SER A 21 -5.08 37.67 -20.66
C SER A 21 -5.91 36.41 -20.91
N ALA A 22 -5.96 35.90 -22.15
CA ALA A 22 -6.65 34.65 -22.47
C ALA A 22 -6.04 33.45 -21.75
N PHE A 23 -4.71 33.38 -21.67
CA PHE A 23 -4.01 32.36 -20.89
C PHE A 23 -4.35 32.42 -19.40
N ALA A 24 -4.27 33.61 -18.79
CA ALA A 24 -4.61 33.81 -17.37
C ALA A 24 -6.08 33.46 -17.08
N LYS A 25 -7.00 33.81 -18.00
CA LYS A 25 -8.42 33.42 -17.90
C LYS A 25 -8.62 31.91 -18.02
N GLY A 26 -7.92 31.23 -18.93
CA GLY A 26 -7.98 29.77 -19.03
C GLY A 26 -7.37 29.06 -17.82
N LEU A 27 -6.35 29.66 -17.20
CA LEU A 27 -5.73 29.16 -15.98
C LEU A 27 -6.65 29.27 -14.76
N LEU A 28 -7.37 30.40 -14.64
CA LEU A 28 -8.29 30.70 -13.52
C LEU A 28 -9.72 30.21 -13.77
N ALA A 29 -10.03 29.69 -14.96
CA ALA A 29 -11.31 29.09 -15.25
C ALA A 29 -11.63 27.99 -14.23
N THR A 30 -12.92 27.78 -13.97
CA THR A 30 -13.41 26.74 -13.04
C THR A 30 -12.93 25.34 -13.42
N ASP A 31 -12.70 25.10 -14.71
CA ASP A 31 -12.13 23.86 -15.26
C ASP A 31 -10.67 24.04 -15.74
N GLY A 32 -10.02 25.10 -15.28
CA GLY A 32 -8.65 25.45 -15.62
C GLY A 32 -7.60 24.54 -14.99
N LEU A 33 -6.32 24.90 -15.17
CA LEU A 33 -5.20 24.07 -14.71
C LEU A 33 -5.22 23.83 -13.20
N PHE A 34 -5.57 24.82 -12.38
CA PHE A 34 -5.56 24.66 -10.93
C PHE A 34 -6.66 23.71 -10.46
N SER A 35 -7.87 23.84 -10.98
CA SER A 35 -8.99 22.92 -10.68
C SER A 35 -8.68 21.48 -11.11
N SER A 36 -8.14 21.28 -12.31
CA SER A 36 -7.74 19.95 -12.78
C SER A 36 -6.60 19.34 -11.95
N LYS A 37 -5.62 20.14 -11.50
CA LYS A 37 -4.57 19.68 -10.59
C LYS A 37 -5.11 19.35 -9.21
N ASP A 38 -6.01 20.16 -8.65
CA ASP A 38 -6.65 19.89 -7.37
C ASP A 38 -7.45 18.57 -7.42
N ALA A 39 -8.27 18.39 -8.45
CA ALA A 39 -9.01 17.15 -8.66
C ALA A 39 -8.08 15.94 -8.86
N SER A 40 -6.93 16.12 -9.51
CA SER A 40 -5.92 15.05 -9.67
C SER A 40 -5.26 14.70 -8.33
N LEU A 41 -4.91 15.70 -7.53
CA LEU A 41 -4.32 15.51 -6.20
C LEU A 41 -5.31 14.84 -5.26
N LYS A 42 -6.57 15.27 -5.24
CA LYS A 42 -7.64 14.63 -4.46
C LYS A 42 -7.81 13.16 -4.82
N ARG A 43 -7.89 12.84 -6.12
CA ARG A 43 -7.95 11.43 -6.56
C ARG A 43 -6.70 10.63 -6.16
N SER A 44 -5.52 11.28 -6.16
CA SER A 44 -4.28 10.63 -5.72
C SER A 44 -4.28 10.36 -4.22
N LEU A 45 -4.84 11.27 -3.43
CA LEU A 45 -5.04 11.10 -1.99
C LEU A 45 -6.03 9.96 -1.69
N GLU A 46 -7.17 9.93 -2.39
CA GLU A 46 -8.17 8.86 -2.26
C GLU A 46 -7.57 7.49 -2.59
N ARG A 47 -6.87 7.36 -3.73
CA ARG A 47 -6.17 6.11 -4.09
C ARG A 47 -5.14 5.71 -3.04
N ASN A 48 -4.39 6.67 -2.50
CA ASN A 48 -3.40 6.38 -1.48
C ASN A 48 -4.05 5.86 -0.19
N ALA A 49 -5.18 6.45 0.23
CA ALA A 49 -5.94 5.95 1.38
C ALA A 49 -6.47 4.52 1.15
N ASP A 50 -6.99 4.24 -0.05
CA ASP A 50 -7.45 2.89 -0.41
C ASP A 50 -6.29 1.88 -0.42
N ASP A 51 -5.14 2.25 -0.96
CA ASP A 51 -3.94 1.40 -0.98
C ASP A 51 -3.41 1.13 0.44
N GLN A 52 -3.43 2.15 1.31
CA GLN A 52 -3.10 1.99 2.73
C GLN A 52 -4.05 1.02 3.43
N ALA A 53 -5.36 1.12 3.19
CA ALA A 53 -6.34 0.19 3.75
C ALA A 53 -6.11 -1.25 3.29
N ARG A 54 -5.88 -1.45 1.98
CA ARG A 54 -5.57 -2.77 1.40
C ARG A 54 -4.27 -3.37 1.98
N LEU A 55 -3.26 -2.53 2.21
CA LEU A 55 -2.01 -2.95 2.82
C LEU A 55 -2.23 -3.38 4.26
N ASN A 56 -2.94 -2.59 5.06
CA ASN A 56 -3.26 -2.92 6.45
C ASN A 56 -4.01 -4.26 6.54
N ASP A 57 -5.00 -4.48 5.68
CA ASP A 57 -5.72 -5.76 5.61
C ASP A 57 -4.80 -6.93 5.25
N LYS A 58 -3.86 -6.71 4.32
CA LYS A 58 -2.87 -7.73 3.94
C LYS A 58 -1.94 -8.05 5.10
N VAL A 59 -1.45 -7.04 5.80
CA VAL A 59 -0.59 -7.19 6.98
C VAL A 59 -1.32 -7.98 8.06
N ALA A 60 -2.56 -7.61 8.40
CA ALA A 60 -3.36 -8.33 9.39
C ALA A 60 -3.55 -9.81 9.04
N ARG A 61 -3.82 -10.13 7.77
CA ARG A 61 -3.93 -11.53 7.32
C ARG A 61 -2.60 -12.29 7.44
N VAL A 62 -1.50 -11.66 7.07
CA VAL A 62 -0.16 -12.27 7.17
C VAL A 62 0.21 -12.52 8.62
N GLU A 63 0.00 -11.55 9.51
CA GLU A 63 0.23 -11.69 10.94
C GLU A 63 -0.60 -12.83 11.53
N ALA A 64 -1.90 -12.88 11.23
CA ALA A 64 -2.78 -13.95 11.69
C ALA A 64 -2.37 -15.34 11.15
N ALA A 65 -1.87 -15.42 9.91
CA ALA A 65 -1.35 -16.67 9.35
C ALA A 65 -0.04 -17.08 10.02
N LEU A 66 0.85 -16.12 10.29
CA LEU A 66 2.14 -16.36 10.92
C LEU A 66 1.96 -16.82 12.37
N ASN A 67 1.10 -16.16 13.14
CA ASN A 67 0.77 -16.56 14.50
C ASN A 67 0.21 -17.99 14.54
N ARG A 68 -0.72 -18.34 13.64
CA ARG A 68 -1.23 -19.72 13.55
C ARG A 68 -0.14 -20.74 13.25
N ARG A 69 0.78 -20.42 12.33
CA ARG A 69 1.90 -21.31 11.98
C ARG A 69 2.83 -21.52 13.16
N TYR A 70 3.16 -20.46 13.90
CA TYR A 70 4.00 -20.57 15.09
C TYR A 70 3.32 -21.37 16.21
N SER A 71 2.03 -21.15 16.47
CA SER A 71 1.29 -21.97 17.44
C SER A 71 1.22 -23.44 17.03
N ALA A 72 1.03 -23.73 15.74
CA ALA A 72 1.04 -25.11 15.25
C ALA A 72 2.42 -25.75 15.37
N LEU A 73 3.49 -25.00 15.08
CA LEU A 73 4.86 -25.46 15.25
C LEU A 73 5.18 -25.77 16.72
N ASP A 74 4.71 -24.93 17.66
CA ASP A 74 4.89 -25.16 19.11
C ASP A 74 4.22 -26.47 19.57
N VAL A 75 2.97 -26.69 19.14
CA VAL A 75 2.26 -27.95 19.42
C VAL A 75 3.00 -29.15 18.83
N GLN A 76 3.51 -29.04 17.60
CA GLN A 76 4.29 -30.10 16.97
C GLN A 76 5.59 -30.37 17.74
N LEU A 77 6.33 -29.34 18.14
CA LEU A 77 7.56 -29.48 18.92
C LEU A 77 7.29 -30.13 20.29
N SER A 78 6.21 -29.72 20.96
CA SER A 78 5.76 -30.34 22.21
C SER A 78 5.44 -31.82 22.02
N SER A 79 4.69 -32.16 20.96
CA SER A 79 4.39 -33.56 20.61
C SER A 79 5.65 -34.37 20.29
N LEU A 80 6.61 -33.80 19.57
CA LEU A 80 7.87 -34.47 19.24
C LEU A 80 8.72 -34.71 20.50
N ASN A 81 8.75 -33.75 21.43
CA ASN A 81 9.44 -33.92 22.71
C ASN A 81 8.80 -35.01 23.56
N ALA A 82 7.46 -35.04 23.65
CA ALA A 82 6.74 -36.09 24.35
C ALA A 82 6.98 -37.48 23.74
N LEU A 83 6.97 -37.55 22.39
CA LEU A 83 7.28 -38.79 21.67
C LEU A 83 8.71 -39.26 21.94
N ASN A 84 9.69 -38.35 21.91
CA ASN A 84 11.08 -38.69 22.18
C ASN A 84 11.26 -39.22 23.63
N ALA A 85 10.61 -38.60 24.61
CA ALA A 85 10.62 -39.05 25.99
C ALA A 85 10.00 -40.45 26.14
N TYR A 86 8.84 -40.68 25.52
CA TYR A 86 8.16 -41.98 25.52
C TYR A 86 9.02 -43.08 24.87
N VAL A 87 9.58 -42.82 23.68
CA VAL A 87 10.45 -43.79 22.98
C VAL A 87 11.68 -44.11 23.82
N THR A 88 12.30 -43.11 24.43
CA THR A 88 13.45 -43.30 25.33
C THR A 88 13.09 -44.23 26.49
N GLN A 89 11.96 -43.99 27.15
CA GLN A 89 11.47 -44.84 28.24
C GLN A 89 11.24 -46.28 27.76
N GLN A 90 10.64 -46.46 26.60
CA GLN A 90 10.37 -47.78 26.03
C GLN A 90 11.67 -48.56 25.73
N VAL A 91 12.71 -47.88 25.23
CA VAL A 91 14.03 -48.49 25.00
C VAL A 91 14.69 -48.89 26.31
N THR A 92 14.63 -48.04 27.34
CA THR A 92 15.15 -48.38 28.67
C THR A 92 14.46 -49.62 29.24
N LEU A 93 13.13 -49.70 29.17
CA LEU A 93 12.36 -50.87 29.61
C LEU A 93 12.72 -52.14 28.81
N TRP A 94 12.88 -52.02 27.49
CA TRP A 94 13.28 -53.14 26.64
C TRP A 94 14.68 -53.68 27.01
N ASN A 95 15.65 -52.79 27.21
CA ASN A 95 17.00 -53.17 27.64
C ASN A 95 16.99 -53.86 29.01
N GLN A 96 16.19 -53.38 29.97
CA GLN A 96 16.03 -54.01 31.28
C GLN A 96 15.40 -55.39 31.18
N SER A 97 14.32 -55.55 30.39
CA SER A 97 13.64 -56.83 30.20
C SER A 97 14.53 -57.89 29.54
N SER A 98 15.41 -57.47 28.63
CA SER A 98 16.35 -58.36 27.93
C SER A 98 17.51 -58.79 28.81
N SER A 99 17.95 -57.94 29.75
CA SER A 99 19.02 -58.26 30.72
C SER A 99 18.55 -59.11 31.90
N SER A 100 17.24 -59.20 32.14
CA SER A 100 16.64 -59.97 33.26
C SER A 100 16.26 -61.41 32.87
N LYS A 101 16.53 -61.83 31.63
CA LYS A 101 16.46 -63.23 31.18
C LYS A 101 17.86 -63.81 31.07
#